data_AF-A0A317GYD3-F1
#
_entry.id   AF-A0A317GYD3-F1
#
_cell.length_a   1.000
_cell.length_b   1.000
_cell.length_c   1.000
_cell.angle_alpha   90.00
_cell.angle_beta   90.00
_cell.angle_gamma   90.00
#
_symmetry.space_group_name_H-M   'P 1'
#
loop_
_entity.id
_entity.type
_entity.pdbx_description
1 polymer ?
#
loop_
_entity_poly.entity_id
_entity_poly.type
_entity_poly.pdbx_seq_one_letter_code
_entity_poly.pdbx_strand_id
1 'polypeptide(L)'
;MKADFMKPKILYPLFMLFCLTENAHSQSTGNIKGSITDNGKSPLPQVNIILDKTKFSTTTNANGEYVISNIPSGSYRIIISHIGYQSVKRDIIIIKNATVEYSYALQASAIEIPSVEVYGGRRTNVARLPEISGTNIYSGKKNEVLLLDSMNADFAQNRARDVFSRVPGITCWELDGSGTQISVAARGLSPHRSWEFNVNQNGYNVNNDLYGYPEAMYNPPLEAVQQIQIIRGSAALQYGPQFGGMLNYVIKKPDTTKVLGFETQQTYGSFSTFNSFNAIAGAKGKFTYSAYFNYRTSDGWRPNSNYNFLNAYGSVHYKPTDKMDIGVEYS
;
A
#
# COMPACT_ATOMS: atom_id res chain seq x y z
N MET A 1 -54.03 0.92 -68.04
CA MET A 1 -52.63 1.29 -68.33
C MET A 1 -51.75 0.17 -67.79
N LYS A 2 -51.24 -0.68 -68.69
CA LYS A 2 -50.23 -1.78 -68.59
C LYS A 2 -50.24 -2.65 -67.30
N ALA A 3 -50.81 -3.86 -67.23
CA ALA A 3 -50.65 -5.12 -67.99
C ALA A 3 -49.52 -6.06 -67.49
N ASP A 4 -49.96 -7.16 -66.84
CA ASP A 4 -49.55 -8.58 -66.90
C ASP A 4 -48.11 -9.00 -67.27
N PHE A 5 -47.59 -10.07 -66.63
CA PHE A 5 -47.57 -11.44 -67.20
C PHE A 5 -46.71 -12.47 -66.41
N MET A 6 -47.36 -13.61 -66.10
CA MET A 6 -46.94 -15.02 -66.22
C MET A 6 -45.64 -15.61 -65.58
N LYS A 7 -45.86 -16.69 -64.81
CA LYS A 7 -45.08 -17.98 -64.83
C LYS A 7 -45.38 -18.74 -66.15
N PRO A 8 -44.68 -19.83 -66.64
CA PRO A 8 -43.96 -20.88 -65.90
C PRO A 8 -42.80 -21.65 -66.66
N LYS A 9 -42.33 -22.77 -66.04
CA LYS A 9 -41.74 -24.05 -66.58
C LYS A 9 -40.20 -24.29 -66.69
N ILE A 10 -39.71 -25.12 -65.75
CA ILE A 10 -38.93 -26.39 -65.87
C ILE A 10 -37.94 -26.57 -67.04
N LEU A 11 -36.65 -26.82 -66.72
CA LEU A 11 -35.79 -27.86 -67.32
C LEU A 11 -34.51 -28.11 -66.46
N TYR A 12 -34.24 -29.36 -66.07
CA TYR A 12 -32.94 -29.91 -65.62
C TYR A 12 -32.32 -30.70 -66.80
N PRO A 13 -31.07 -31.24 -66.80
CA PRO A 13 -29.90 -31.11 -65.89
C PRO A 13 -28.54 -30.94 -66.65
N LEU A 14 -27.42 -31.13 -65.93
CA LEU A 14 -26.09 -31.63 -66.39
C LEU A 14 -24.95 -30.60 -66.56
N PHE A 15 -23.87 -30.85 -65.80
CA PHE A 15 -22.46 -30.89 -66.22
C PHE A 15 -21.46 -29.96 -65.48
N MET A 16 -20.42 -30.61 -64.95
CA MET A 16 -19.09 -30.11 -64.53
C MET A 16 -19.02 -29.19 -63.31
N LEU A 17 -18.60 -29.69 -62.16
CA LEU A 17 -17.20 -30.00 -61.82
C LEU A 17 -16.28 -28.79 -62.08
N PHE A 18 -16.37 -27.78 -61.22
CA PHE A 18 -15.32 -26.77 -61.09
C PHE A 18 -14.52 -27.08 -59.82
N CYS A 19 -13.52 -27.94 -59.98
CA CYS A 19 -12.41 -28.07 -59.04
C CYS A 19 -11.74 -26.70 -58.88
N LEU A 20 -12.04 -26.01 -57.78
CA LEU A 20 -11.21 -24.93 -57.29
C LEU A 20 -9.89 -25.54 -56.84
N THR A 21 -8.89 -25.38 -57.69
CA THR A 21 -7.48 -25.64 -57.42
C THR A 21 -7.06 -24.75 -56.25
N GLU A 22 -6.94 -25.35 -55.06
CA GLU A 22 -6.15 -24.77 -53.99
C GLU A 22 -4.70 -24.75 -54.46
N ASN A 23 -4.15 -23.54 -54.66
CA ASN A 23 -2.71 -23.35 -54.74
C ASN A 23 -2.13 -23.79 -53.40
N ALA A 24 -1.72 -25.05 -53.32
CA ALA A 24 -0.80 -25.55 -52.32
C ALA A 24 0.52 -24.80 -52.53
N HIS A 25 0.64 -23.60 -51.93
CA HIS A 25 1.94 -23.04 -51.63
C HIS A 25 2.59 -24.02 -50.66
N SER A 26 3.46 -24.87 -51.21
CA SER A 26 4.46 -25.61 -50.44
C SER A 26 5.22 -24.57 -49.62
N GLN A 27 4.81 -24.37 -48.36
CA GLN A 27 5.61 -23.62 -47.40
C GLN A 27 6.92 -24.37 -47.31
N SER A 28 7.98 -23.70 -47.73
CA SER A 28 9.34 -24.22 -47.70
C SER A 28 9.78 -24.36 -46.26
N THR A 29 9.41 -25.46 -45.61
CA THR A 29 9.79 -25.72 -44.23
C THR A 29 11.16 -26.38 -44.14
N GLY A 30 11.87 -26.11 -43.05
CA GLY A 30 13.09 -26.80 -42.63
C GLY A 30 12.97 -27.25 -41.18
N ASN A 31 13.98 -27.99 -40.72
CA ASN A 31 14.04 -28.49 -39.35
C ASN A 31 15.32 -27.97 -38.69
N ILE A 32 15.31 -27.93 -37.36
CA ILE A 32 16.51 -27.72 -36.56
C ILE A 32 16.64 -28.88 -35.57
N LYS A 33 17.86 -29.40 -35.43
CA LYS A 33 18.21 -30.39 -34.41
C LYS A 33 19.51 -30.00 -33.73
N GLY A 34 19.76 -30.53 -32.54
CA GLY A 34 21.05 -30.37 -31.89
C GLY A 34 21.04 -30.93 -30.48
N SER A 35 22.15 -30.73 -29.77
CA SER A 35 22.31 -31.12 -28.38
C SER A 35 22.77 -29.96 -27.51
N ILE A 36 22.21 -29.88 -26.30
CA ILE A 36 22.60 -28.92 -25.28
C ILE A 36 23.32 -29.64 -24.15
N THR A 37 24.48 -29.14 -23.78
CA THR A 37 25.33 -29.71 -22.72
C THR A 37 25.70 -28.67 -21.66
N ASP A 38 26.02 -29.13 -20.46
CA ASP A 38 26.63 -28.33 -19.40
C ASP A 38 28.13 -28.24 -19.67
N ASN A 39 28.58 -27.05 -20.07
CA ASN A 39 29.99 -26.73 -20.31
C ASN A 39 30.75 -27.79 -21.14
N GLY A 40 30.05 -28.44 -22.09
CA GLY A 40 30.60 -29.46 -22.99
C GLY A 40 30.76 -30.86 -22.40
N LYS A 41 30.31 -31.11 -21.16
CA LYS A 41 30.53 -32.39 -20.45
C LYS A 41 29.29 -33.27 -20.40
N SER A 42 28.23 -32.79 -19.75
CA SER A 42 27.03 -33.58 -19.46
C SER A 42 25.84 -33.10 -20.29
N PRO A 43 25.01 -34.00 -20.85
CA PRO A 43 23.78 -33.59 -21.53
C PRO A 43 22.81 -32.91 -20.56
N LEU A 44 22.17 -31.83 -20.99
CA LEU A 44 21.20 -31.10 -20.19
C LEU A 44 19.76 -31.40 -20.62
N PRO A 45 18.97 -32.13 -19.83
CA PRO A 45 17.56 -32.34 -20.11
C PRO A 45 16.71 -31.11 -19.77
N GLN A 46 15.52 -31.02 -20.36
CA GLN A 46 14.51 -29.98 -20.06
C GLN A 46 14.98 -28.53 -20.29
N VAL A 47 15.97 -28.32 -21.16
CA VAL A 47 16.38 -26.98 -21.62
C VAL A 47 15.30 -26.43 -22.55
N ASN A 48 14.83 -25.22 -22.28
CA ASN A 48 13.85 -24.55 -23.12
C ASN A 48 14.55 -23.95 -24.35
N ILE A 49 14.03 -24.28 -25.53
CA ILE A 49 14.54 -23.80 -26.81
C ILE A 49 13.38 -23.15 -27.56
N ILE A 50 13.50 -21.86 -27.85
CA ILE A 50 12.43 -21.06 -28.43
C ILE A 50 13.00 -20.28 -29.62
N LEU A 51 12.26 -20.25 -30.73
CA LEU A 51 12.51 -19.29 -31.81
C LEU A 51 11.76 -17.99 -31.50
N ASP A 52 12.51 -16.92 -31.25
CA ASP A 52 12.01 -15.62 -30.81
C ASP A 52 10.89 -15.10 -31.73
N LYS A 53 9.83 -14.55 -31.14
CA LYS A 53 8.62 -14.04 -31.82
C LYS A 53 7.88 -15.07 -32.69
N THR A 54 8.04 -16.36 -32.43
CA THR A 54 7.28 -17.42 -33.10
C THR A 54 6.61 -18.37 -32.11
N LYS A 55 5.75 -19.27 -32.61
CA LYS A 55 5.16 -20.37 -31.84
C LYS A 55 6.04 -21.62 -31.76
N PHE A 56 7.24 -21.60 -32.34
CA PHE A 56 8.10 -22.76 -32.42
C PHE A 56 9.01 -22.83 -31.20
N SER A 57 8.75 -23.82 -30.36
CA SER A 57 9.54 -24.11 -29.17
C SER A 57 9.59 -25.60 -28.90
N THR A 58 10.63 -26.06 -28.22
CA THR A 58 10.77 -27.44 -27.74
C THR A 58 11.61 -27.47 -26.47
N THR A 59 11.71 -28.65 -25.87
CA THR A 59 12.59 -28.92 -24.72
C THR A 59 13.54 -30.06 -25.05
N THR A 60 14.75 -30.05 -24.48
CA THR A 60 15.69 -31.16 -24.65
C THR A 60 15.23 -32.42 -23.91
N ASN A 61 15.52 -33.59 -24.50
CA ASN A 61 15.23 -34.91 -23.92
C ASN A 61 16.25 -35.30 -22.83
N ALA A 62 16.14 -36.52 -22.27
CA ALA A 62 17.07 -37.05 -21.27
C ALA A 62 18.55 -37.08 -21.72
N ASN A 63 18.80 -37.14 -23.02
CA ASN A 63 20.14 -37.14 -23.63
C ASN A 63 20.58 -35.73 -24.06
N GLY A 64 19.84 -34.68 -23.70
CA GLY A 64 20.15 -33.30 -24.04
C GLY A 64 19.86 -32.92 -25.49
N GLU A 65 19.20 -33.79 -26.26
CA GLU A 65 18.91 -33.59 -27.68
C GLU A 65 17.56 -32.91 -27.88
N TYR A 66 17.43 -32.11 -28.93
CA TYR A 66 16.20 -31.45 -29.31
C TYR A 66 15.98 -31.47 -30.82
N VAL A 67 14.71 -31.41 -31.22
CA VAL A 67 14.29 -31.22 -32.61
C VAL A 67 13.11 -30.26 -32.64
N ILE A 68 13.15 -29.28 -33.53
CA ILE A 68 11.99 -28.47 -33.91
C ILE A 68 11.77 -28.64 -35.41
N SER A 69 10.60 -29.15 -35.78
CA SER A 69 10.26 -29.48 -37.16
C SER A 69 9.27 -28.48 -37.76
N ASN A 70 9.19 -28.47 -39.09
CA ASN A 70 8.20 -27.69 -39.86
C ASN A 70 8.31 -26.17 -39.65
N ILE A 71 9.53 -25.65 -39.51
CA ILE A 71 9.79 -24.21 -39.39
C ILE A 71 9.86 -23.59 -40.79
N PRO A 72 9.09 -22.55 -41.13
CA PRO A 72 9.22 -21.86 -42.40
C PRO A 72 10.66 -21.39 -42.65
N SER A 73 11.15 -21.47 -43.87
CA SER A 73 12.50 -21.02 -44.22
C SER A 73 12.65 -19.51 -43.98
N GLY A 74 13.74 -19.10 -43.32
CA GLY A 74 13.97 -17.70 -42.96
C GLY A 74 15.04 -17.55 -41.89
N SER A 75 15.32 -16.30 -41.52
CA SER A 75 16.24 -15.98 -40.42
C SER A 75 15.47 -15.86 -39.11
N TYR A 76 15.91 -16.61 -38.10
CA TYR A 76 15.32 -16.64 -36.77
C TYR A 76 16.37 -16.39 -35.70
N ARG A 77 15.92 -15.99 -34.52
CA ARG A 77 16.75 -15.92 -33.33
C ARG A 77 16.38 -17.06 -32.39
N ILE A 78 17.30 -17.99 -32.17
CA ILE A 78 17.14 -19.06 -31.19
C ILE A 78 17.50 -18.54 -29.80
N ILE A 79 16.62 -18.81 -28.84
CA ILE A 79 16.79 -18.52 -27.43
C ILE A 79 16.85 -19.86 -26.70
N ILE A 80 17.95 -20.08 -25.99
CA ILE A 80 18.18 -21.29 -25.18
C ILE A 80 18.25 -20.85 -23.72
N SER A 81 17.37 -21.40 -22.88
CA SER A 81 17.30 -21.06 -21.45
C SER A 81 17.06 -22.29 -20.58
N HIS A 82 17.77 -22.34 -19.45
CA HIS A 82 17.60 -23.35 -18.41
C HIS A 82 17.82 -22.70 -17.04
N ILE A 83 17.11 -23.16 -16.02
CA ILE A 83 17.26 -22.64 -14.66
C ILE A 83 18.69 -22.89 -14.15
N GLY A 84 19.33 -21.86 -13.59
CA GLY A 84 20.73 -21.94 -13.14
C GLY A 84 21.78 -21.82 -14.25
N TYR A 85 21.40 -21.44 -15.49
CA TYR A 85 22.32 -21.22 -16.61
C TYR A 85 22.11 -19.86 -17.27
N GLN A 86 23.18 -19.32 -17.87
CA GLN A 86 23.09 -18.10 -18.67
C GLN A 86 22.30 -18.36 -19.96
N SER A 87 21.25 -17.58 -20.19
CA SER A 87 20.46 -17.69 -21.41
C SER A 87 21.24 -17.17 -22.62
N VAL A 88 21.15 -17.89 -23.74
CA VAL A 88 21.87 -17.55 -24.98
C VAL A 88 20.90 -17.20 -26.09
N LYS A 89 21.25 -16.18 -26.86
CA LYS A 89 20.51 -15.72 -28.03
C LYS A 89 21.44 -15.75 -29.25
N ARG A 90 21.05 -16.46 -30.30
CA ARG A 90 21.82 -16.55 -31.56
C ARG A 90 20.93 -16.47 -32.78
N ASP A 91 21.45 -15.89 -33.85
CA ASP A 91 20.76 -15.83 -35.12
C ASP A 91 21.09 -17.08 -35.95
N ILE A 92 20.07 -17.70 -36.53
CA ILE A 92 20.12 -18.95 -37.30
C ILE A 92 19.27 -18.81 -38.57
N ILE A 93 19.77 -19.35 -39.68
CA ILE A 93 19.06 -19.37 -40.97
C ILE A 93 18.52 -20.78 -41.20
N ILE A 94 17.20 -20.90 -41.35
CA ILE A 94 16.53 -22.15 -41.70
C ILE A 94 16.38 -22.24 -43.22
N ILE A 95 16.99 -23.28 -43.80
CA ILE A 95 17.00 -23.53 -45.24
C ILE A 95 15.88 -24.51 -45.60
N LYS A 96 15.24 -24.29 -46.76
CA LYS A 96 14.16 -25.15 -47.29
C LYS A 96 14.62 -26.62 -47.38
N ASN A 97 13.79 -27.54 -46.90
CA ASN A 97 14.01 -29.00 -46.95
C ASN A 97 15.35 -29.46 -46.36
N ALA A 98 15.97 -28.63 -45.52
CA ALA A 98 17.21 -28.95 -44.85
C ALA A 98 17.00 -29.01 -43.34
N THR A 99 17.85 -29.79 -42.69
CA THR A 99 17.94 -29.85 -41.24
C THR A 99 19.20 -29.12 -40.81
N VAL A 100 19.02 -28.00 -40.10
CA VAL A 100 20.14 -27.24 -39.53
C VAL A 100 20.54 -27.87 -38.22
N GLU A 101 21.82 -28.16 -38.04
CA GLU A 101 22.35 -28.72 -36.80
C GLU A 101 22.99 -27.61 -35.96
N TYR A 102 22.50 -27.43 -34.73
CA TYR A 102 22.99 -26.40 -33.82
C TYR A 102 23.08 -26.93 -32.39
N SER A 103 24.30 -27.26 -31.96
CA SER A 103 24.58 -27.71 -30.59
C SER A 103 25.28 -26.60 -29.81
N TYR A 104 24.97 -26.49 -28.52
CA TYR A 104 25.52 -25.43 -27.66
C TYR A 104 25.81 -25.93 -26.24
N ALA A 105 26.91 -25.45 -25.66
CA ALA A 105 27.27 -25.73 -24.27
C ALA A 105 26.85 -24.53 -23.40
N LEU A 106 25.84 -24.70 -22.54
CA LEU A 106 25.41 -23.68 -21.60
C LEU A 106 26.43 -23.52 -20.47
N GLN A 107 26.56 -22.30 -19.96
CA GLN A 107 27.40 -21.97 -18.81
C GLN A 107 26.52 -21.76 -17.57
N ALA A 108 26.87 -22.44 -16.48
CA ALA A 108 26.18 -22.29 -15.20
C ALA A 108 26.28 -20.84 -14.71
N SER A 109 25.18 -20.30 -14.21
CA SER A 109 25.08 -18.95 -13.66
C SER A 109 24.41 -19.04 -12.30
N ALA A 110 25.11 -18.59 -11.26
CA ALA A 110 24.54 -18.51 -9.92
C ALA A 110 23.44 -17.45 -9.91
N ILE A 111 22.20 -17.87 -9.66
CA ILE A 111 21.08 -16.96 -9.42
C ILE A 111 21.22 -16.48 -7.98
N GLU A 112 21.75 -15.28 -7.78
CA GLU A 112 21.70 -14.62 -6.47
C GLU A 112 20.27 -14.13 -6.22
N ILE A 113 19.57 -14.80 -5.29
CA ILE A 113 18.27 -14.33 -4.81
C ILE A 113 18.54 -13.33 -3.66
N PRO A 114 17.93 -12.13 -3.66
CA PRO A 114 18.04 -11.22 -2.54
C PRO A 114 17.61 -11.90 -1.24
N SER A 115 18.37 -11.72 -0.16
CA SER A 115 17.99 -12.22 1.15
C SER A 115 16.66 -11.59 1.60
N VAL A 116 15.76 -12.43 2.14
CA VAL A 116 14.52 -11.97 2.77
C VAL A 116 14.71 -12.03 4.28
N GLU A 117 14.76 -10.87 4.93
CA GLU A 117 14.80 -10.76 6.38
C GLU A 117 13.37 -10.83 6.95
N VAL A 118 13.09 -11.85 7.76
CA VAL A 118 11.80 -12.01 8.44
C VAL A 118 11.95 -11.53 9.88
N TYR A 119 11.40 -10.36 10.17
CA TYR A 119 11.32 -9.82 11.52
C TYR A 119 10.05 -10.31 12.22
N GLY A 120 10.20 -11.12 13.27
CA GLY A 120 9.11 -11.45 14.19
C GLY A 120 8.93 -10.35 15.23
N GLY A 121 7.83 -9.60 15.17
CA GLY A 121 7.52 -8.55 16.15
C GLY A 121 6.12 -8.71 16.72
N ARG A 122 5.99 -8.75 18.05
CA ARG A 122 4.69 -8.57 18.70
C ARG A 122 4.30 -7.10 18.53
N ARG A 123 3.32 -6.80 17.66
CA ARG A 123 2.74 -5.45 17.61
C ARG A 123 2.08 -5.17 18.96
N THR A 124 2.73 -4.37 19.80
CA THR A 124 2.11 -3.82 21.00
C THR A 124 1.44 -2.51 20.63
N ASN A 125 0.22 -2.31 21.10
CA ASN A 125 -0.54 -1.08 20.84
C ASN A 125 -0.22 0.01 21.88
N VAL A 126 0.65 -0.35 22.83
CA VAL A 126 1.19 0.51 23.87
C VAL A 126 2.71 0.36 23.86
N ALA A 127 3.40 1.49 23.83
CA ALA A 127 4.85 1.61 23.94
C ALA A 127 5.21 2.57 25.08
N ARG A 128 6.51 2.81 25.26
CA ARG A 128 7.05 3.82 26.19
C ARG A 128 7.79 4.88 25.39
N LEU A 129 7.79 6.10 25.88
CA LEU A 129 8.70 7.14 25.40
C LEU A 129 10.14 6.70 25.67
N PRO A 130 11.09 7.03 24.78
CA PRO A 130 12.51 6.82 25.03
C PRO A 130 12.92 7.59 26.29
N GLU A 131 13.95 7.14 27.00
CA GLU A 131 14.39 7.79 28.24
C GLU A 131 14.76 9.27 28.04
N ILE A 132 15.28 9.61 26.86
CA ILE A 132 15.66 10.96 26.46
C ILE A 132 15.16 11.21 25.02
N SER A 133 14.53 12.35 24.77
CA SER A 133 14.12 12.79 23.44
C SER A 133 14.36 14.29 23.29
N GLY A 134 15.38 14.66 22.51
CA GLY A 134 15.84 16.05 22.41
C GLY A 134 16.24 16.57 23.79
N THR A 135 15.59 17.64 24.25
CA THR A 135 15.79 18.24 25.58
C THR A 135 14.88 17.64 26.66
N ASN A 136 13.97 16.74 26.30
CA ASN A 136 13.02 16.14 27.24
C ASN A 136 13.59 14.86 27.86
N ILE A 137 13.53 14.77 29.19
CA ILE A 137 13.91 13.58 29.96
C ILE A 137 12.64 12.88 30.45
N TYR A 138 12.49 11.61 30.08
CA TYR A 138 11.38 10.73 30.48
C TYR A 138 11.81 9.59 31.40
N SER A 139 13.12 9.41 31.60
CA SER A 139 13.65 8.42 32.55
C SER A 139 13.01 8.58 33.93
N GLY A 140 12.61 7.45 34.53
CA GLY A 140 11.90 7.41 35.81
C GLY A 140 10.44 7.90 35.79
N LYS A 141 9.93 8.42 34.67
CA LYS A 141 8.55 8.91 34.56
C LYS A 141 7.61 7.80 34.09
N LYS A 142 6.46 7.64 34.76
CA LYS A 142 5.38 6.76 34.27
C LYS A 142 4.72 7.37 33.05
N ASN A 143 5.07 6.87 31.88
CA ASN A 143 4.58 7.35 30.59
C ASN A 143 4.09 6.21 29.70
N GLU A 144 3.10 6.44 28.85
CA GLU A 144 2.58 5.45 27.92
C GLU A 144 2.37 6.09 26.54
N VAL A 145 2.71 5.36 25.49
CA VAL A 145 2.50 5.80 24.10
C VAL A 145 1.49 4.85 23.46
N LEU A 146 0.29 5.34 23.20
CA LEU A 146 -0.73 4.62 22.47
C LEU A 146 -0.45 4.77 20.97
N LEU A 147 -0.19 3.66 20.28
CA LEU A 147 0.09 3.64 18.85
C LEU A 147 -1.23 3.34 18.11
N LEU A 148 -1.77 4.32 17.38
CA LEU A 148 -3.10 4.18 16.78
C LEU A 148 -3.09 3.25 15.56
N ASP A 149 -2.03 3.26 14.75
CA ASP A 149 -1.93 2.42 13.55
C ASP A 149 -1.94 0.90 13.83
N SER A 150 -1.59 0.48 15.05
CA SER A 150 -1.64 -0.93 15.46
C SER A 150 -2.91 -1.29 16.23
N MET A 151 -3.78 -0.32 16.47
CA MET A 151 -4.89 -0.41 17.40
C MET A 151 -6.22 -0.67 16.69
N ASN A 152 -6.96 -1.68 17.14
CA ASN A 152 -8.32 -1.92 16.68
C ASN A 152 -9.30 -1.09 17.52
N ALA A 153 -9.67 0.10 17.04
CA ALA A 153 -10.54 1.04 17.74
C ALA A 153 -11.41 1.79 16.75
N ASP A 154 -12.55 2.30 17.22
CA ASP A 154 -13.39 3.19 16.43
C ASP A 154 -12.82 4.62 16.43
N PHE A 155 -11.95 4.89 15.46
CA PHE A 155 -11.42 6.23 15.24
C PHE A 155 -12.45 7.16 14.61
N ALA A 156 -13.34 6.64 13.76
CA ALA A 156 -14.36 7.41 13.06
C ALA A 156 -15.34 8.13 13.99
N GLN A 157 -15.52 7.64 15.22
CA GLN A 157 -16.34 8.27 16.26
C GLN A 157 -15.52 8.86 17.41
N ASN A 158 -14.20 8.99 17.28
CA ASN A 158 -13.28 9.41 18.35
C ASN A 158 -13.51 8.65 19.67
N ARG A 159 -13.72 7.33 19.59
CA ARG A 159 -14.14 6.55 20.76
C ARG A 159 -13.02 6.41 21.78
N ALA A 160 -13.00 7.32 22.75
CA ALA A 160 -11.97 7.42 23.77
C ALA A 160 -11.85 6.14 24.59
N ARG A 161 -12.97 5.46 24.90
CA ARG A 161 -12.94 4.23 25.69
C ARG A 161 -12.13 3.12 25.02
N ASP A 162 -12.23 2.99 23.71
CA ASP A 162 -11.44 2.02 23.00
C ASP A 162 -9.97 2.36 23.24
N VAL A 163 -9.55 3.58 22.91
CA VAL A 163 -8.14 4.01 22.92
C VAL A 163 -7.50 4.01 24.31
N PHE A 164 -8.11 4.68 25.29
CA PHE A 164 -7.49 4.92 26.59
C PHE A 164 -7.60 3.77 27.58
N SER A 165 -8.55 2.84 27.40
CA SER A 165 -8.70 1.67 28.29
C SER A 165 -7.51 0.71 28.26
N ARG A 166 -6.61 0.84 27.28
CA ARG A 166 -5.37 0.07 27.19
C ARG A 166 -4.32 0.45 28.25
N VAL A 167 -4.46 1.59 28.92
CA VAL A 167 -3.48 2.07 29.90
C VAL A 167 -3.99 1.84 31.33
N PRO A 168 -3.30 1.01 32.13
CA PRO A 168 -3.68 0.79 33.53
C PRO A 168 -3.64 2.09 34.35
N GLY A 169 -4.72 2.33 35.09
CA GLY A 169 -4.88 3.51 35.94
C GLY A 169 -5.26 4.79 35.20
N ILE A 170 -5.61 4.68 33.91
CA ILE A 170 -6.34 5.70 33.17
C ILE A 170 -7.84 5.39 33.22
N THR A 171 -8.63 6.40 33.57
CA THR A 171 -10.09 6.33 33.59
C THR A 171 -10.62 7.25 32.50
N CYS A 172 -11.63 6.81 31.76
CA CYS A 172 -12.27 7.59 30.71
C CYS A 172 -13.80 7.60 30.83
N TRP A 173 -14.39 8.75 30.50
CA TRP A 173 -15.83 8.95 30.32
C TRP A 173 -16.06 9.47 28.89
N GLU A 174 -17.15 9.06 28.26
CA GLU A 174 -17.66 9.66 27.03
C GLU A 174 -18.85 10.55 27.42
N LEU A 175 -18.66 11.88 27.32
CA LEU A 175 -19.69 12.87 27.64
C LEU A 175 -20.79 12.92 26.57
N ASP A 176 -20.38 12.72 25.32
CA ASP A 176 -21.21 12.79 24.13
C ASP A 176 -21.04 11.53 23.24
N GLY A 177 -21.71 11.51 22.10
CA GLY A 177 -21.67 10.38 21.17
C GLY A 177 -20.46 10.36 20.24
N SER A 178 -19.59 11.37 20.26
CA SER A 178 -18.56 11.56 19.22
C SER A 178 -17.22 12.09 19.74
N GLY A 179 -16.99 12.10 21.05
CA GLY A 179 -15.73 12.58 21.59
C GLY A 179 -15.42 14.04 21.26
N THR A 180 -16.42 14.95 21.32
CA THR A 180 -16.18 16.42 21.29
C THR A 180 -15.10 16.79 22.28
N GLN A 181 -15.18 16.18 23.44
CA GLN A 181 -14.40 16.53 24.59
C GLN A 181 -13.82 15.26 25.16
N ILE A 182 -12.49 15.19 25.13
CA ILE A 182 -11.79 14.10 25.81
C ILE A 182 -12.04 14.21 27.30
N SER A 183 -12.50 13.11 27.89
CA SER A 183 -12.67 12.99 29.33
C SER A 183 -11.84 11.84 29.85
N VAL A 184 -10.59 12.15 30.18
CA VAL A 184 -9.57 11.21 30.62
C VAL A 184 -8.90 11.74 31.88
N ALA A 185 -8.68 10.84 32.84
CA ALA A 185 -7.92 11.12 34.06
C ALA A 185 -7.06 9.93 34.47
N ALA A 186 -6.17 10.15 35.43
CA ALA A 186 -5.28 9.13 35.96
C ALA A 186 -5.42 9.02 37.49
N ARG A 187 -5.12 7.84 38.03
CA ARG A 187 -4.93 7.63 39.49
C ARG A 187 -6.13 8.06 40.36
N GLY A 188 -7.36 7.86 39.86
CA GLY A 188 -8.58 8.16 40.62
C GLY A 188 -9.04 9.62 40.56
N LEU A 189 -8.34 10.45 39.79
CA LEU A 189 -8.78 11.81 39.46
C LEU A 189 -10.03 11.81 38.57
N SER A 190 -10.67 12.97 38.45
CA SER A 190 -11.94 13.12 37.74
C SER A 190 -11.69 13.20 36.23
N PRO A 191 -12.22 12.27 35.42
CA PRO A 191 -12.08 12.35 33.96
C PRO A 191 -12.82 13.53 33.34
N HIS A 192 -13.66 14.24 34.10
CA HIS A 192 -14.52 15.30 33.57
C HIS A 192 -13.72 16.30 32.73
N ARG A 193 -13.90 16.23 31.40
CA ARG A 193 -13.28 17.14 30.42
C ARG A 193 -11.76 17.21 30.44
N SER A 194 -11.12 16.25 31.09
CA SER A 194 -9.67 16.21 31.29
C SER A 194 -9.11 17.51 31.88
N TRP A 195 -9.88 18.21 32.71
CA TRP A 195 -9.51 19.49 33.33
C TRP A 195 -8.23 19.41 34.21
N GLU A 196 -7.92 18.22 34.74
CA GLU A 196 -6.71 17.96 35.52
C GLU A 196 -5.53 17.49 34.65
N PHE A 197 -5.71 17.40 33.33
CA PHE A 197 -4.68 17.05 32.37
C PHE A 197 -4.26 18.25 31.55
N ASN A 198 -2.96 18.35 31.33
CA ASN A 198 -2.43 19.22 30.31
C ASN A 198 -2.56 18.55 28.94
N VAL A 199 -3.23 19.17 27.98
CA VAL A 199 -3.50 18.59 26.66
C VAL A 199 -2.66 19.31 25.63
N ASN A 200 -1.83 18.56 24.93
CA ASN A 200 -0.94 19.06 23.91
C ASN A 200 -1.28 18.47 22.54
N GLN A 201 -0.96 19.22 21.49
CA GLN A 201 -0.86 18.72 20.12
C GLN A 201 0.55 18.99 19.62
N ASN A 202 1.22 17.98 19.05
CA ASN A 202 2.59 18.08 18.55
C ASN A 202 3.58 18.71 19.55
N GLY A 203 3.32 18.57 20.85
CA GLY A 203 4.16 19.08 21.93
C GLY A 203 3.78 20.48 22.47
N TYR A 204 2.95 21.27 21.77
CA TYR A 204 2.45 22.55 22.30
C TYR A 204 1.09 22.41 22.98
N ASN A 205 0.82 23.26 23.95
CA ASN A 205 -0.40 23.26 24.75
C ASN A 205 -1.60 23.75 23.91
N VAL A 206 -2.73 23.03 23.99
CA VAL A 206 -4.00 23.39 23.30
C VAL A 206 -5.15 23.64 24.28
N ASN A 207 -4.86 23.74 25.58
CA ASN A 207 -5.83 24.13 26.60
C ASN A 207 -6.21 25.61 26.38
N ASN A 208 -7.51 25.92 26.46
CA ASN A 208 -7.99 27.28 26.17
C ASN A 208 -7.68 28.28 27.31
N ASP A 209 -7.66 27.81 28.56
CA ASP A 209 -7.34 28.61 29.75
C ASP A 209 -6.61 27.76 30.80
N LEU A 210 -5.32 28.00 31.03
CA LEU A 210 -4.52 27.13 31.90
C LEU A 210 -4.97 27.08 33.37
N TYR A 211 -5.71 28.08 33.88
CA TYR A 211 -5.98 28.22 35.31
C TYR A 211 -7.47 28.25 35.69
N GLY A 212 -8.35 28.74 34.82
CA GLY A 212 -9.80 28.72 35.06
C GLY A 212 -10.45 27.45 34.51
N TYR A 213 -10.55 27.36 33.19
CA TYR A 213 -11.11 26.19 32.49
C TYR A 213 -10.08 25.59 31.50
N PRO A 214 -9.09 24.81 32.01
CA PRO A 214 -8.03 24.21 31.20
C PRO A 214 -8.51 23.11 30.27
N GLU A 215 -9.81 22.91 30.13
CA GLU A 215 -10.38 21.86 29.32
C GLU A 215 -10.02 22.12 27.85
N ALA A 216 -9.51 21.10 27.16
CA ALA A 216 -9.29 21.19 25.73
C ALA A 216 -10.65 21.21 25.02
N MET A 217 -11.03 22.37 24.47
CA MET A 217 -12.23 22.52 23.64
C MET A 217 -12.02 22.02 22.21
N TYR A 218 -10.76 21.75 21.85
CA TYR A 218 -10.35 21.18 20.58
C TYR A 218 -9.72 19.81 20.81
N ASN A 219 -10.16 18.82 20.04
CA ASN A 219 -9.57 17.48 20.00
C ASN A 219 -9.45 17.06 18.53
N PRO A 220 -8.26 16.65 18.07
CA PRO A 220 -8.10 16.20 16.70
C PRO A 220 -8.93 14.93 16.46
N PRO A 221 -9.42 14.70 15.22
CA PRO A 221 -9.99 13.41 14.84
C PRO A 221 -8.93 12.32 15.03
N LEU A 222 -9.30 11.19 15.64
CA LEU A 222 -8.34 10.13 15.94
C LEU A 222 -7.76 9.52 14.66
N GLU A 223 -8.45 9.62 13.53
CA GLU A 223 -7.94 9.23 12.21
C GLU A 223 -6.71 10.04 11.79
N ALA A 224 -6.55 11.29 12.27
CA ALA A 224 -5.37 12.10 12.01
C ALA A 224 -4.22 11.87 13.01
N VAL A 225 -4.48 11.19 14.12
CA VAL A 225 -3.50 11.00 15.19
C VAL A 225 -2.66 9.76 14.91
N GLN A 226 -1.34 9.91 14.92
CA GLN A 226 -0.41 8.79 14.80
C GLN A 226 -0.25 8.05 16.13
N GLN A 227 -0.07 8.83 17.20
CA GLN A 227 0.11 8.29 18.54
C GLN A 227 -0.36 9.29 19.60
N ILE A 228 -0.73 8.78 20.76
CA ILE A 228 -1.07 9.58 21.94
C ILE A 228 -0.06 9.28 23.03
N GLN A 229 0.63 10.31 23.51
CA GLN A 229 1.62 10.19 24.56
C GLN A 229 0.99 10.64 25.87
N ILE A 230 1.14 9.86 26.92
CA ILE A 230 0.57 10.12 28.24
C ILE A 230 1.71 10.13 29.24
N ILE A 231 1.80 11.16 30.07
CA ILE A 231 2.69 11.23 31.22
C ILE A 231 1.83 11.47 32.46
N ARG A 232 1.94 10.60 33.46
CA ARG A 232 0.99 10.60 34.58
C ARG A 232 1.50 11.40 35.78
N GLY A 233 0.61 12.21 36.34
CA GLY A 233 0.82 12.93 37.59
C GLY A 233 1.89 14.02 37.50
N SER A 234 2.50 14.33 38.65
CA SER A 234 3.52 15.38 38.82
C SER A 234 4.76 15.24 37.95
N ALA A 235 5.02 14.08 37.35
CA ALA A 235 6.10 13.90 36.38
C ALA A 235 5.90 14.73 35.09
N ALA A 236 4.68 15.24 34.87
CA ALA A 236 4.31 16.08 33.74
C ALA A 236 4.47 17.60 33.98
N LEU A 237 4.93 18.04 35.16
CA LEU A 237 5.04 19.47 35.51
C LEU A 237 5.84 20.32 34.51
N GLN A 238 6.80 19.71 33.80
CA GLN A 238 7.57 20.42 32.77
C GLN A 238 6.74 20.82 31.54
N TYR A 239 5.52 20.28 31.39
CA TYR A 239 4.64 20.55 30.26
C TYR A 239 3.53 21.54 30.59
N GLY A 240 3.15 21.67 31.87
CA GLY A 240 2.06 22.55 32.30
C GLY A 240 1.76 22.40 33.79
N PRO A 241 0.93 23.31 34.35
CA PRO A 241 0.63 23.35 35.78
C PRO A 241 -0.34 22.26 36.24
N GLN A 242 -0.98 21.53 35.33
CA GLN A 242 -1.96 20.50 35.67
C GLN A 242 -1.31 19.29 36.37
N PHE A 243 -1.90 18.87 37.48
CA PHE A 243 -1.31 17.84 38.35
C PHE A 243 -1.69 16.40 37.98
N GLY A 244 -2.72 16.20 37.16
CA GLY A 244 -3.17 14.87 36.73
C GLY A 244 -2.27 14.23 35.68
N GLY A 245 -1.56 15.05 34.91
CA GLY A 245 -0.57 14.61 33.94
C GLY A 245 -0.57 15.45 32.67
N MET A 246 0.06 14.90 31.64
CA MET A 246 0.03 15.43 30.28
C MET A 246 -0.47 14.35 29.31
N LEU A 247 -1.26 14.78 28.35
CA LEU A 247 -1.70 14.03 27.19
C LEU A 247 -1.27 14.80 25.93
N ASN A 248 -0.52 14.18 25.03
CA ASN A 248 -0.05 14.83 23.81
C ASN A 248 -0.47 14.01 22.59
N TYR A 249 -1.28 14.62 21.72
CA TYR A 249 -1.62 14.08 20.42
C TYR A 249 -0.47 14.37 19.44
N VAL A 250 0.07 13.33 18.83
CA VAL A 250 1.04 13.48 17.73
C VAL A 250 0.30 13.19 16.43
N ILE A 251 0.14 14.21 15.59
CA ILE A 251 -0.53 14.10 14.30
C ILE A 251 0.35 13.32 13.32
N LYS A 252 -0.30 12.56 12.42
CA LYS A 252 0.35 11.80 11.35
C LYS A 252 1.28 12.69 10.54
N LYS A 253 2.53 12.24 10.42
CA LYS A 253 3.57 12.88 9.61
C LYS A 253 3.49 12.40 8.15
N PRO A 254 3.86 13.27 7.18
CA PRO A 254 3.88 12.87 5.78
C PRO A 254 4.90 11.76 5.52
N ASP A 255 4.53 10.81 4.66
CA ASP A 255 5.48 9.87 4.07
C ASP A 255 6.41 10.62 3.12
N THR A 256 7.67 10.80 3.52
CA THR A 256 8.66 11.56 2.76
C THR A 256 9.12 10.88 1.46
N THR A 257 8.73 9.62 1.24
CA THR A 257 9.06 8.89 0.00
C THR A 257 8.13 9.27 -1.16
N LYS A 258 6.98 9.88 -0.87
CA LYS A 258 5.94 10.20 -1.86
C LYS A 258 5.82 11.71 -2.04
N VAL A 259 5.74 12.13 -3.29
CA VAL A 259 5.47 13.53 -3.62
C VAL A 259 4.07 13.93 -3.17
N LEU A 260 3.09 13.05 -3.38
CA LEU A 260 1.70 13.26 -2.95
C LEU A 260 1.10 11.93 -2.53
N GLY A 261 0.48 11.93 -1.36
CA GLY A 261 -0.41 10.90 -0.84
C GLY A 261 -1.75 11.53 -0.51
N PHE A 262 -2.81 10.76 -0.71
CA PHE A 262 -4.17 11.11 -0.36
C PHE A 262 -4.81 9.94 0.39
N GLU A 263 -5.54 10.26 1.45
CA GLU A 263 -6.31 9.33 2.24
C GLU A 263 -7.74 9.87 2.33
N THR A 264 -8.73 9.01 2.08
CA THR A 264 -10.14 9.31 2.34
C THR A 264 -10.75 8.14 3.09
N GLN A 265 -11.48 8.45 4.16
CA GLN A 265 -12.27 7.49 4.92
C GLN A 265 -13.67 8.04 5.06
N GLN A 266 -14.65 7.25 4.62
CA GLN A 266 -16.06 7.60 4.66
C GLN A 266 -16.76 6.54 5.52
N THR A 267 -17.42 6.96 6.58
CA THR A 267 -18.10 6.06 7.52
C THR A 267 -19.57 6.46 7.63
N TYR A 268 -20.44 5.46 7.50
CA TYR A 268 -21.88 5.58 7.71
C TYR A 268 -22.28 4.64 8.83
N GLY A 269 -23.23 5.06 9.66
CA GLY A 269 -23.66 4.25 10.81
C GLY A 269 -25.06 4.58 11.29
N SER A 270 -25.46 3.93 12.38
CA SER A 270 -26.73 4.17 13.07
C SER A 270 -26.91 5.65 13.44
N PHE A 271 -28.16 6.07 13.68
CA PHE A 271 -28.51 7.45 14.05
C PHE A 271 -28.09 8.49 12.99
N SER A 272 -28.24 8.13 11.70
CA SER A 272 -27.85 8.97 10.56
C SER A 272 -26.39 9.43 10.63
N THR A 273 -25.52 8.62 11.24
CA THR A 273 -24.12 9.02 11.45
C THR A 273 -23.39 9.01 10.12
N PHE A 274 -22.73 10.13 9.82
CA PHE A 274 -21.85 10.29 8.67
C PHE A 274 -20.53 10.92 9.11
N ASN A 275 -19.41 10.29 8.74
CA ASN A 275 -18.06 10.81 8.96
C ASN A 275 -17.29 10.79 7.63
N SER A 276 -16.66 11.90 7.30
CA SER A 276 -15.82 12.07 6.13
C SER A 276 -14.47 12.63 6.57
N PHE A 277 -13.46 11.77 6.63
CA PHE A 277 -12.07 12.15 6.88
C PHE A 277 -11.30 12.15 5.56
N ASN A 278 -10.67 13.27 5.23
CA ASN A 278 -9.83 13.40 4.04
C ASN A 278 -8.49 13.99 4.44
N ALA A 279 -7.39 13.42 3.98
CA ALA A 279 -6.05 13.92 4.24
C ALA A 279 -5.21 13.92 2.96
N ILE A 280 -4.37 14.94 2.83
CA ILE A 280 -3.31 15.03 1.83
C ILE A 280 -1.98 15.16 2.56
N ALA A 281 -0.95 14.47 2.09
CA ALA A 281 0.38 14.56 2.68
C ALA A 281 1.44 14.27 1.63
N GLY A 282 2.63 14.83 1.77
CA GLY A 282 3.71 14.54 0.84
C GLY A 282 4.98 15.32 1.10
N ALA A 283 6.00 15.01 0.30
CA ALA A 283 7.29 15.68 0.33
C ALA A 283 7.78 16.01 -1.08
N LYS A 284 8.17 17.26 -1.30
CA LYS A 284 8.76 17.71 -2.56
C LYS A 284 10.03 18.52 -2.28
N GLY A 285 11.18 17.94 -2.61
CA GLY A 285 12.48 18.53 -2.33
C GLY A 285 12.68 18.72 -0.84
N LYS A 286 12.90 19.97 -0.41
CA LYS A 286 13.10 20.34 1.00
C LYS A 286 11.79 20.64 1.76
N PHE A 287 10.65 20.53 1.10
CA PHE A 287 9.35 20.81 1.70
C PHE A 287 8.61 19.52 2.02
N THR A 288 7.98 19.47 3.19
CA THR A 288 7.01 18.44 3.54
C THR A 288 5.72 19.10 3.99
N TYR A 289 4.58 18.57 3.56
CA TYR A 289 3.28 19.13 3.87
C TYR A 289 2.30 18.03 4.28
N SER A 290 1.36 18.39 5.14
CA SER A 290 0.25 17.54 5.56
C SER A 290 -0.96 18.42 5.80
N ALA A 291 -2.13 17.99 5.36
CA ALA A 291 -3.37 18.65 5.71
C ALA A 291 -4.48 17.61 5.82
N TYR A 292 -5.42 17.83 6.72
CA TYR A 292 -6.63 17.03 6.76
C TYR A 292 -7.86 17.91 6.96
N PHE A 293 -8.99 17.37 6.53
CA PHE A 293 -10.31 17.91 6.76
C PHE A 293 -11.22 16.77 7.20
N ASN A 294 -11.88 16.94 8.34
CA ASN A 294 -12.83 16.01 8.89
C ASN A 294 -14.17 16.70 9.09
N TYR A 295 -15.22 16.07 8.56
CA TYR A 295 -16.60 16.46 8.79
C TYR A 295 -17.36 15.27 9.36
N ARG A 296 -18.01 15.44 10.50
CA ARG A 296 -18.76 14.36 11.15
C ARG A 296 -20.06 14.84 11.75
N THR A 297 -21.14 14.11 11.50
CA THR A 297 -22.47 14.43 12.00
C THR A 297 -23.24 13.17 12.40
N SER A 298 -24.19 13.32 13.31
CA SER A 298 -25.11 12.27 13.75
C SER A 298 -26.31 12.90 14.43
N ASP A 299 -27.47 12.24 14.36
CA ASP A 299 -28.66 12.59 15.14
C ASP A 299 -28.50 12.22 16.63
N GLY A 300 -27.52 11.38 16.93
CA GLY A 300 -27.27 10.86 18.27
C GLY A 300 -28.28 9.81 18.70
N TRP A 301 -27.94 9.07 19.75
CA TRP A 301 -28.76 7.96 20.24
C TRP A 301 -29.88 8.39 21.21
N ARG A 302 -29.84 9.65 21.69
CA ARG A 302 -30.85 10.26 22.57
C ARG A 302 -31.59 11.39 21.84
N PRO A 303 -32.87 11.67 22.19
CA PRO A 303 -33.54 12.89 21.74
C PRO A 303 -32.70 14.14 22.06
N ASN A 304 -32.60 15.06 21.11
CA ASN A 304 -31.82 16.30 21.21
C ASN A 304 -30.32 16.10 21.53
N SER A 305 -29.73 15.01 21.02
CA SER A 305 -28.28 14.73 21.18
C SER A 305 -27.52 14.75 19.85
N ASN A 306 -28.09 15.40 18.84
CA ASN A 306 -27.46 15.56 17.55
C ASN A 306 -26.19 16.41 17.67
N TYR A 307 -25.22 16.14 16.79
CA TYR A 307 -23.95 16.86 16.79
C TYR A 307 -23.43 17.06 15.36
N ASN A 308 -22.55 18.06 15.23
CA ASN A 308 -21.81 18.35 14.02
C ASN A 308 -20.38 18.76 14.39
N PHE A 309 -19.42 18.20 13.68
CA PHE A 309 -18.00 18.41 13.85
C PHE A 309 -17.35 18.82 12.55
N LEU A 310 -16.50 19.82 12.67
CA LEU A 310 -15.62 20.27 11.62
C LEU A 310 -14.23 20.42 12.23
N ASN A 311 -13.27 19.65 11.72
CA ASN A 311 -11.86 19.81 12.07
C ASN A 311 -11.05 19.97 10.80
N ALA A 312 -10.12 20.90 10.82
CA ALA A 312 -9.17 21.09 9.74
C ALA A 312 -7.79 21.26 10.34
N TYR A 313 -6.79 20.79 9.63
CA TYR A 313 -5.40 20.97 10.03
C TYR A 313 -4.57 21.15 8.78
N GLY A 314 -3.55 22.00 8.87
CA GLY A 314 -2.53 22.14 7.85
C GLY A 314 -1.17 22.31 8.49
N SER A 315 -0.17 21.62 7.96
CA SER A 315 1.23 21.85 8.26
C SER A 315 2.08 21.88 7.01
N VAL A 316 3.05 22.80 7.02
CA VAL A 316 4.10 22.89 6.02
C VAL A 316 5.42 23.08 6.73
N HIS A 317 6.39 22.24 6.38
CA HIS A 317 7.75 22.29 6.90
C HIS A 317 8.74 22.50 5.77
N TYR A 318 9.77 23.28 6.04
CA TYR A 318 10.91 23.52 5.16
C TYR A 318 12.20 23.13 5.87
N LYS A 319 12.99 22.25 5.24
CA LYS A 319 14.28 21.76 5.73
C LYS A 319 15.43 22.33 4.89
N PRO A 320 15.90 23.57 5.16
CA PRO A 320 16.98 24.18 4.40
C PRO A 320 18.30 23.39 4.52
N THR A 321 18.54 22.75 5.65
CA THR A 321 19.70 21.90 5.95
C THR A 321 19.24 20.66 6.73
N ASP A 322 20.09 19.63 6.84
CA ASP A 322 19.76 18.42 7.59
C ASP A 322 19.63 18.64 9.12
N LYS A 323 20.04 19.81 9.62
CA LYS A 323 20.02 20.18 11.04
C LYS A 323 18.92 21.20 11.40
N MET A 324 18.19 21.71 10.42
CA MET A 324 17.18 22.76 10.64
C MET A 324 15.86 22.40 9.97
N ASP A 325 14.79 22.48 10.75
CA ASP A 325 13.40 22.27 10.31
C ASP A 325 12.57 23.47 10.77
N ILE A 326 11.94 24.15 9.81
CA ILE A 326 11.06 25.30 10.06
C ILE A 326 9.66 24.88 9.64
N GLY A 327 8.73 24.82 10.60
CA GLY A 327 7.35 24.42 10.38
C GLY A 327 6.36 25.55 10.67
N VAL A 328 5.26 25.56 9.91
CA VAL A 328 4.03 26.30 10.22
C VAL A 328 2.92 25.28 10.33
N GLU A 329 2.15 25.33 11.42
CA GLU A 329 1.00 24.48 11.67
C GLU A 329 -0.23 25.35 11.97
N TYR A 330 -1.41 24.91 11.55
CA TYR A 330 -2.70 25.53 11.85
C TYR A 330 -3.72 24.43 12.13
N SER A 331 -4.55 24.61 13.17
CA SER A 331 -5.61 23.70 13.61
C SER A 331 -6.86 24.50 13.96
#